data_AF-A0A1W1YS12-F1
#
_entry.id   AF-A0A1W1YS12-F1
#
_cell.length_a   1.000
_cell.length_b   1.000
_cell.length_c   1.000
_cell.angle_alpha   90.00
_cell.angle_beta   90.00
_cell.angle_gamma   90.00
#
_symmetry.space_group_name_H-M   'P 1'
#
loop_
_entity.id
_entity.type
_entity.pdbx_description
1 polymer ?
#
loop_
_entity_poly.entity_id
_entity_poly.type
_entity_poly.pdbx_seq_one_letter_code
_entity_poly.pdbx_strand_id
1 'polypeptide(L)'
;MQENLVLSIDPGREKCGIAVVHKELGIIHKAIIPTTELITTVATLAAAYNLTTAVIGDGTSSQTARKSLAAIAVNGQKLTITPVNEHHSTDEARKRYWVNNPPQGLKRLIPTSMQVPPVPVDDYVAVILAERYFSGL
;
A
#
# COMPACT_ATOMS: atom_id res chain seq x y z
N MET A 1 9.15 -5.17 -17.58
CA MET A 1 9.31 -3.98 -16.71
C MET A 1 8.06 -3.68 -15.86
N GLN A 2 6.90 -4.31 -16.09
CA GLN A 2 5.71 -4.20 -15.22
C GLN A 2 5.84 -4.98 -13.89
N GLU A 3 6.68 -6.01 -13.82
CA GLU A 3 6.81 -6.85 -12.61
C GLU A 3 7.42 -6.14 -11.40
N ASN A 4 8.02 -4.97 -11.62
CA ASN A 4 8.64 -4.18 -10.55
C ASN A 4 7.77 -3.00 -10.13
N LEU A 5 6.52 -2.88 -10.60
CA LEU A 5 5.71 -1.68 -10.45
C LEU A 5 4.28 -2.07 -10.08
N VAL A 6 3.74 -1.50 -9.00
CA VAL A 6 2.39 -1.83 -8.51
C VAL A 6 1.65 -0.57 -8.09
N LEU A 7 0.35 -0.55 -8.37
CA LEU A 7 -0.57 0.44 -7.82
C LEU A 7 -1.21 -0.12 -6.56
N SER A 8 -0.99 0.51 -5.42
CA SER A 8 -1.56 0.13 -4.13
C SER A 8 -2.65 1.07 -3.68
N ILE A 9 -3.72 0.52 -3.10
CA ILE A 9 -4.93 1.24 -2.72
C ILE A 9 -5.27 0.87 -1.28
N ASP A 10 -5.36 1.89 -0.42
CA ASP A 10 -5.89 1.77 0.93
C ASP A 10 -7.31 2.38 0.96
N PRO A 11 -8.37 1.55 0.94
CA PRO A 11 -9.74 2.02 0.78
C PRO A 11 -10.34 2.55 2.08
N GLY A 12 -10.60 3.85 2.17
CA GLY A 12 -11.39 4.43 3.26
C GLY A 12 -12.81 4.83 2.85
N ARG A 13 -13.63 5.16 3.86
CA ARG A 13 -15.02 5.57 3.65
C ARG A 13 -15.14 6.94 2.96
N GLU A 14 -14.33 7.90 3.38
CA GLU A 14 -14.35 9.27 2.86
C GLU A 14 -13.19 9.56 1.91
N LYS A 15 -12.02 8.98 2.22
CA LYS A 15 -10.79 9.16 1.46
C LYS A 15 -10.11 7.81 1.28
N CYS A 16 -9.36 7.66 0.20
CA CYS A 16 -8.52 6.51 -0.06
C CYS A 16 -7.06 6.97 -0.21
N GLY A 17 -6.15 6.21 0.39
CA GLY A 17 -4.73 6.32 0.09
C GLY A 17 -4.42 5.57 -1.22
N ILE A 18 -3.63 6.16 -2.09
CA ILE A 18 -3.13 5.50 -3.29
C ILE A 18 -1.63 5.72 -3.43
N ALA A 19 -0.92 4.73 -3.97
CA ALA A 19 0.48 4.88 -4.32
C ALA A 19 0.85 4.03 -5.54
N VAL A 20 1.73 4.54 -6.38
CA VAL A 20 2.43 3.76 -7.41
C VAL A 20 3.86 3.58 -6.91
N VAL A 21 4.27 2.34 -6.72
CA VAL A 21 5.55 2.01 -6.09
C VAL A 21 6.32 1.07 -7.00
N HIS A 22 7.59 1.39 -7.19
CA HIS A 22 8.55 0.51 -7.84
C HIS A 22 9.33 -0.27 -6.79
N LYS A 23 9.56 -1.56 -7.04
CA LYS A 23 10.26 -2.49 -6.15
C LYS A 23 11.62 -1.98 -5.65
N GLU A 24 12.43 -1.42 -6.57
CA GLU A 24 13.78 -0.90 -6.27
C GLU A 24 13.84 0.63 -6.10
N LEU A 25 13.14 1.40 -6.94
CA LEU A 25 13.18 2.86 -6.93
C LEU A 25 12.29 3.48 -5.83
N GLY A 26 11.44 2.68 -5.19
CA GLY A 26 10.50 3.15 -4.18
C GLY A 26 9.30 3.89 -4.77
N ILE A 27 8.81 4.90 -4.06
CA ILE A 27 7.56 5.59 -4.37
C ILE A 27 7.72 6.45 -5.62
N ILE A 28 6.91 6.17 -6.66
CA ILE A 28 6.80 7.02 -7.86
C ILE A 28 5.68 8.04 -7.69
N HIS A 29 4.56 7.62 -7.13
CA HIS A 29 3.40 8.47 -6.90
C HIS A 29 2.74 8.12 -5.57
N LYS A 30 2.24 9.13 -4.85
CA LYS A 30 1.44 8.95 -3.64
C LYS A 30 0.42 10.07 -3.51
N ALA A 31 -0.82 9.72 -3.21
CA ALA A 31 -1.87 10.70 -2.96
C ALA A 31 -2.90 10.16 -1.97
N ILE A 32 -3.60 11.09 -1.30
CA ILE A 32 -4.85 10.82 -0.59
C ILE A 32 -5.95 11.50 -1.39
N ILE A 33 -6.92 10.73 -1.86
CA ILE A 33 -8.00 11.20 -2.73
C ILE A 33 -9.36 10.95 -2.09
N PRO A 34 -10.41 11.71 -2.43
CA PRO A 34 -11.77 11.35 -2.05
C PRO A 34 -12.16 9.97 -2.59
N THR A 35 -12.91 9.18 -1.82
CA THR A 35 -13.36 7.83 -2.25
C THR A 35 -14.19 7.89 -3.54
N THR A 36 -14.89 9.00 -3.78
CA THR A 36 -15.64 9.26 -5.02
C THR A 36 -14.78 9.35 -6.27
N GLU A 37 -13.49 9.71 -6.13
CA GLU A 37 -12.54 9.85 -7.24
C GLU A 37 -11.70 8.58 -7.46
N LEU A 38 -11.89 7.55 -6.64
CA LEU A 38 -11.05 6.36 -6.62
C LEU A 38 -10.94 5.68 -7.98
N ILE A 39 -12.07 5.40 -8.63
CA ILE A 39 -12.10 4.65 -9.88
C ILE A 39 -11.41 5.42 -11.01
N THR A 40 -11.74 6.70 -11.15
CA THR A 40 -11.16 7.58 -12.19
C THR A 40 -9.65 7.74 -12.00
N THR A 41 -9.21 7.94 -10.76
CA THR A 41 -7.78 8.12 -10.45
C THR A 41 -7.00 6.84 -10.68
N VAL A 42 -7.53 5.68 -10.24
CA VAL A 42 -6.90 4.38 -10.48
C VAL A 42 -6.81 4.07 -11.96
N ALA A 43 -7.88 4.29 -12.73
CA ALA A 43 -7.85 4.08 -14.18
C ALA A 43 -6.79 4.96 -14.86
N THR A 44 -6.70 6.23 -14.46
CA THR A 44 -5.72 7.19 -15.00
C THR A 44 -4.29 6.75 -14.70
N LEU A 45 -3.99 6.39 -13.44
CA LEU A 45 -2.66 5.95 -13.04
C LEU A 45 -2.30 4.61 -13.69
N ALA A 46 -3.23 3.66 -13.72
CA ALA A 46 -2.99 2.36 -14.34
C ALA A 46 -2.71 2.51 -15.84
N ALA A 47 -3.39 3.41 -16.54
CA ALA A 47 -3.09 3.71 -17.94
C ALA A 47 -1.74 4.41 -18.11
N ALA A 48 -1.46 5.46 -17.30
CA ALA A 48 -0.25 6.26 -17.39
C ALA A 48 1.03 5.44 -17.14
N TYR A 49 0.98 4.51 -16.20
CA TYR A 49 2.09 3.63 -15.86
C TYR A 49 2.01 2.24 -16.53
N ASN A 50 1.02 2.04 -17.40
CA ASN A 50 0.73 0.77 -18.06
C ASN A 50 0.69 -0.41 -17.07
N LEU A 51 -0.05 -0.27 -15.97
CA LEU A 51 -0.16 -1.27 -14.91
C LEU A 51 -1.35 -2.18 -15.16
N THR A 52 -1.10 -3.48 -15.11
CA THR A 52 -2.13 -4.52 -15.20
C THR A 52 -2.48 -5.15 -13.85
N THR A 53 -1.77 -4.75 -12.79
CA THR A 53 -1.95 -5.24 -11.43
C THR A 53 -2.06 -4.08 -10.46
N ALA A 54 -3.05 -4.16 -9.57
CA ALA A 54 -3.19 -3.29 -8.42
C ALA A 54 -3.40 -4.12 -7.14
N VAL A 55 -2.93 -3.61 -6.02
CA VAL A 55 -3.12 -4.21 -4.70
C VAL A 55 -4.06 -3.35 -3.89
N ILE A 56 -4.89 -3.98 -3.07
CA ILE A 56 -5.85 -3.27 -2.22
C ILE A 56 -5.85 -3.83 -0.81
N GLY A 57 -5.89 -2.94 0.18
CA GLY A 57 -6.10 -3.29 1.58
C GLY A 57 -7.36 -4.14 1.79
N ASP A 58 -7.38 -4.96 2.83
CA ASP A 58 -8.49 -5.87 3.15
C ASP A 58 -9.43 -5.38 4.24
N GLY A 59 -9.40 -4.08 4.55
CA GLY A 59 -10.42 -3.41 5.36
C GLY A 59 -11.86 -3.68 4.88
N THR A 60 -12.83 -3.47 5.78
CA THR A 60 -14.26 -3.79 5.58
C THR A 60 -14.92 -3.05 4.40
N SER A 61 -14.37 -1.89 3.99
CA SER A 61 -14.75 -1.09 2.81
C SER A 61 -14.25 -1.67 1.47
N SER A 62 -13.36 -2.67 1.48
CA SER A 62 -12.62 -3.11 0.29
C SER A 62 -13.45 -3.91 -0.72
N GLN A 63 -14.52 -4.60 -0.32
CA GLN A 63 -15.26 -5.49 -1.23
C GLN A 63 -15.95 -4.74 -2.38
N THR A 64 -16.62 -3.63 -2.09
CA THR A 64 -17.30 -2.83 -3.12
C THR A 64 -16.28 -2.15 -4.02
N ALA A 65 -15.21 -1.61 -3.45
CA ALA A 65 -14.11 -1.01 -4.22
C ALA A 65 -13.47 -2.03 -5.17
N ARG A 66 -13.18 -3.25 -4.71
CA ARG A 66 -12.62 -4.35 -5.54
C ARG A 66 -13.43 -4.62 -6.79
N LYS A 67 -14.75 -4.75 -6.65
CA LYS A 67 -15.64 -5.04 -7.79
C LYS A 67 -15.60 -3.93 -8.83
N SER A 68 -15.68 -2.68 -8.40
CA SER A 68 -15.62 -1.52 -9.29
C SER A 68 -14.25 -1.37 -9.96
N LEU A 69 -13.16 -1.64 -9.23
CA LEU A 69 -11.79 -1.56 -9.75
C LEU A 69 -11.47 -2.69 -10.74
N ALA A 70 -11.97 -3.90 -10.52
CA ALA A 70 -11.78 -5.03 -11.43
C ALA A 70 -12.48 -4.86 -12.80
N ALA A 71 -13.39 -3.89 -12.91
CA ALA A 71 -14.01 -3.52 -14.19
C ALA A 71 -13.12 -2.60 -15.05
N ILE A 72 -12.06 -2.02 -14.47
CA ILE A 72 -11.11 -1.17 -15.20
C ILE A 72 -10.30 -2.05 -16.17
N ALA A 73 -10.17 -1.59 -17.41
CA ALA A 73 -9.33 -2.21 -18.41
C ALA A 73 -8.24 -1.22 -18.87
N VAL A 74 -7.01 -1.71 -18.94
CA VAL A 74 -5.84 -0.97 -19.44
C VAL A 74 -5.35 -1.71 -20.67
N ASN A 75 -5.29 -1.02 -21.82
CA ASN A 75 -4.81 -1.59 -23.08
C ASN A 75 -5.49 -2.93 -23.47
N GLY A 76 -6.80 -3.04 -23.21
CA GLY A 76 -7.59 -4.24 -23.52
C GLY A 76 -7.48 -5.37 -22.50
N GLN A 77 -6.68 -5.21 -21.44
CA GLN A 77 -6.55 -6.18 -20.35
C GLN A 77 -7.24 -5.67 -19.08
N LYS A 78 -7.99 -6.52 -18.39
CA LYS A 78 -8.60 -6.17 -17.10
C LYS A 78 -7.53 -6.00 -16.03
N LEU A 79 -7.73 -4.99 -15.17
CA LEU A 79 -6.88 -4.75 -14.01
C LEU A 79 -7.05 -5.89 -13.00
N THR A 80 -5.96 -6.58 -12.69
CA THR A 80 -5.95 -7.64 -11.69
C THR A 80 -5.84 -7.01 -10.31
N ILE A 81 -6.85 -7.20 -9.47
CA ILE A 81 -6.89 -6.66 -8.11
C ILE A 81 -6.49 -7.75 -7.11
N THR A 82 -5.34 -7.58 -6.47
CA THR A 82 -4.83 -8.50 -5.45
C THR A 82 -5.11 -7.96 -4.06
N PRO A 83 -5.92 -8.63 -3.24
CA PRO A 83 -6.10 -8.23 -1.85
C PRO A 83 -4.82 -8.47 -1.05
N VAL A 84 -4.39 -7.48 -0.28
CA VAL A 84 -3.25 -7.58 0.65
C VAL A 84 -3.78 -7.33 2.06
N ASN A 85 -3.41 -8.22 2.98
CA ASN A 85 -3.94 -8.21 4.33
C ASN A 85 -3.30 -7.12 5.19
N GLU A 86 -4.12 -6.32 5.87
CA GLU A 86 -3.72 -5.25 6.81
C GLU A 86 -3.43 -5.81 8.23
N HIS A 87 -4.08 -6.92 8.57
CA HIS A 87 -4.07 -7.56 9.88
C HIS A 87 -2.66 -8.05 10.29
N HIS A 88 -2.31 -7.78 11.56
CA HIS A 88 -1.09 -8.23 12.26
C HIS A 88 0.23 -7.56 11.87
N SER A 89 0.19 -6.55 11.01
CA SER A 89 1.40 -5.94 10.51
C SER A 89 2.10 -4.96 11.44
N THR A 90 1.40 -4.39 12.43
CA THR A 90 1.99 -3.41 13.35
C THR A 90 3.05 -4.05 14.24
N ASP A 91 2.84 -5.29 14.70
CA ASP A 91 3.79 -5.98 15.58
C ASP A 91 4.95 -6.61 14.81
N GLU A 92 4.70 -7.15 13.62
CA GLU A 92 5.78 -7.67 12.76
C GLU A 92 6.62 -6.55 12.15
N ALA A 93 6.01 -5.46 11.68
CA ALA A 93 6.74 -4.30 11.16
C ALA A 93 7.50 -3.58 12.28
N ARG A 94 6.94 -3.48 13.49
CA ARG A 94 7.66 -2.96 14.67
C ARG A 94 8.87 -3.85 14.98
N LYS A 95 8.71 -5.18 15.02
CA LYS A 95 9.86 -6.09 15.19
C LYS A 95 10.91 -5.91 14.10
N ARG A 96 10.52 -5.86 12.82
CA ARG A 96 11.44 -5.69 11.68
C ARG A 96 12.15 -4.33 11.69
N TYR A 97 11.43 -3.26 12.03
CA TYR A 97 12.01 -1.92 12.19
C TYR A 97 13.13 -1.93 13.21
N TRP A 98 12.93 -2.55 14.37
CA TRP A 98 13.94 -2.62 15.43
C TRP A 98 15.10 -3.59 15.14
N VAL A 99 14.90 -4.61 14.30
CA VAL A 99 16.00 -5.44 13.77
C VAL A 99 16.92 -4.63 12.86
N ASN A 100 16.34 -3.81 11.97
CA ASN A 100 17.10 -3.00 11.02
C ASN A 100 17.59 -1.65 11.61
N ASN A 101 16.93 -1.16 12.65
CA ASN A 101 17.20 0.10 13.33
C ASN A 101 17.27 -0.13 14.85
N PRO A 102 18.30 -0.82 15.36
CA PRO A 102 18.39 -1.12 16.78
C PRO A 102 18.41 0.18 17.60
N PRO A 103 17.66 0.23 18.74
CA PRO A 103 17.59 1.43 19.55
C PRO A 103 18.95 1.78 20.12
N GLN A 104 19.40 3.03 19.92
CA GLN A 104 20.68 3.53 20.40
C GLN A 104 20.52 4.39 21.66
N GLY A 105 21.57 4.47 22.49
CA GLY A 105 21.57 5.25 23.73
C GLY A 105 20.60 4.71 24.80
N LEU A 106 19.98 5.62 25.57
CA LEU A 106 19.06 5.27 26.67
C LEU A 106 17.83 4.45 26.21
N LYS A 107 17.46 4.54 24.93
CA LYS A 107 16.36 3.76 24.34
C LYS A 107 16.66 2.26 24.27
N ARG A 108 17.91 1.82 24.42
CA ARG A 108 18.27 0.39 24.48
C ARG A 108 17.74 -0.32 25.73
N LEU A 109 17.48 0.43 26.80
CA LEU A 109 17.03 -0.13 28.08
C LEU A 109 15.52 -0.42 28.11
N ILE A 110 14.77 0.00 27.08
CA ILE A 110 13.33 -0.18 26.98
C ILE A 110 13.05 -1.29 25.96
N PRO A 111 12.20 -2.29 26.27
CA PRO A 111 11.80 -3.31 25.29
C PRO A 111 11.23 -2.68 24.02
N THR A 112 11.65 -3.19 22.86
CA THR A 112 11.22 -2.69 21.54
C THR A 112 9.71 -2.81 21.30
N SER A 113 9.04 -3.73 22.02
CA SER A 113 7.58 -3.84 22.07
C SER A 113 6.90 -2.62 22.72
N MET A 114 7.62 -1.86 23.55
CA MET A 114 7.13 -0.66 24.23
C MET A 114 7.57 0.63 23.52
N GLN A 115 8.28 0.52 22.39
CA GLN A 115 8.78 1.67 21.63
C GLN A 115 7.95 1.87 20.36
N VAL A 116 7.43 3.09 20.17
CA VAL A 116 6.67 3.50 18.98
C VAL A 116 7.66 3.98 17.91
N PRO A 117 7.58 3.47 16.66
CA PRO A 117 8.39 3.98 15.56
C PRO A 117 8.20 5.50 15.38
N PRO A 118 9.27 6.26 15.10
CA PRO A 118 9.24 7.73 15.09
C PRO A 118 8.55 8.34 13.86
N VAL A 119 7.99 7.54 12.95
CA VAL A 119 7.37 8.00 11.70
C VAL A 119 5.86 7.76 11.77
N PRO A 120 5.00 8.75 11.46
CA PRO A 120 3.56 8.56 11.36
C PRO A 120 3.23 7.56 10.25
N VAL A 121 2.61 6.43 10.60
CA VAL A 121 2.43 5.28 9.71
C VAL A 121 1.17 5.43 8.83
N ASP A 122 0.23 6.29 9.23
CA ASP A 122 -1.12 6.34 8.68
C ASP A 122 -1.19 6.90 7.24
N ASP A 123 -0.30 7.83 6.85
CA ASP A 123 -0.24 8.36 5.47
C ASP A 123 0.58 7.48 4.50
N TYR A 124 1.00 6.30 4.95
CA TYR A 124 1.85 5.37 4.21
C TYR A 124 1.23 3.99 4.01
N VAL A 125 -0.01 3.76 4.46
CA VAL A 125 -0.66 2.45 4.35
C VAL A 125 -0.62 1.92 2.92
N ALA A 126 -0.96 2.74 1.91
CA ALA A 126 -0.86 2.34 0.51
C ALA A 126 0.57 1.90 0.12
N VAL A 127 1.61 2.65 0.51
CA VAL A 127 3.01 2.29 0.23
C VAL A 127 3.37 0.96 0.89
N ILE A 128 2.96 0.77 2.15
CA ILE A 128 3.22 -0.45 2.91
C ILE A 128 2.56 -1.65 2.23
N LEU A 129 1.33 -1.50 1.69
CA LEU A 129 0.66 -2.55 0.91
C LEU A 129 1.45 -2.94 -0.34
N ALA A 130 2.08 -1.97 -1.03
CA ALA A 130 2.93 -2.25 -2.17
C ALA A 130 4.23 -2.99 -1.78
N GLU A 131 4.91 -2.53 -0.73
CA GLU A 131 6.14 -3.17 -0.23
C GLU A 131 5.90 -4.62 0.19
N ARG A 132 4.77 -4.84 0.86
CA ARG A 132 4.26 -6.14 1.25
C ARG A 132 4.06 -7.03 0.03
N TYR A 133 3.32 -6.56 -0.97
CA TYR A 133 3.13 -7.29 -2.22
C TYR A 133 4.46 -7.72 -2.86
N PHE A 134 5.46 -6.82 -2.92
CA PHE A 134 6.78 -7.15 -3.46
C PHE A 134 7.61 -8.09 -2.57
N SER A 135 7.35 -8.08 -1.26
CA SER A 135 7.96 -8.99 -0.28
C SER A 135 7.32 -10.38 -0.29
N GLY A 136 6.32 -10.60 -1.14
CA GLY A 136 5.58 -11.85 -1.24
C GLY A 136 4.35 -11.92 -0.35
N LEU A 137 3.92 -10.78 0.22
CA LEU A 137 2.51 -10.40 0.48
C LEU A 137 2.34 -9.18 1.33
#